data_AF-A0A662VE56-F1
#
_entry.id   AF-A0A662VE56-F1
#
_cell.length_a   1.000
_cell.length_b   1.000
_cell.length_c   1.000
_cell.angle_alpha   90.00
_cell.angle_beta   90.00
_cell.angle_gamma   90.00
#
_symmetry.space_group_name_H-M   'P 1'
#
loop_
_entity.id
_entity.type
_entity.pdbx_description
1 polymer ?
#
loop_
_entity_poly.entity_id
_entity_poly.type
_entity_poly.pdbx_seq_one_letter_code
_entity_poly.pdbx_strand_id
1 'polypeptide(L)'
;MINIFDKKDKILVVGIGGGGDVVSAAMIAYALRRAGFKTGIAAVAWERFVYDPIPGPIKLEELVKPVEKHNYYAIINSETRAKRGDRYIEFQAVNVSKALKENIVILDLWRGVKGLVKGLKEVIQNEGYTRVVGVDVGGDVLAEGSEENLWSPLADSMCLAALKHLPNSLLIVHSPGSDGELEQEYVLKRISMTAARKGYVGAYGMTREDAKVLEKILEYAKSEASMMGLLAFKGFYGYKAIRLGTRKVLVNPIHTISFMIKADIVYYLSRPAQLVDN
;
A
#
# COMPACT_ATOMS: atom_id res chain seq x y z
N MET A 1 2.11 -4.75 -17.23
CA MET A 1 1.21 -3.66 -16.79
C MET A 1 0.35 -3.08 -17.90
N ILE A 2 0.90 -2.73 -19.07
CA ILE A 2 0.20 -1.91 -20.09
C ILE A 2 -1.11 -2.52 -20.62
N ASN A 3 -1.19 -3.83 -20.83
CA ASN A 3 -2.38 -4.46 -21.45
C ASN A 3 -3.55 -4.74 -20.48
N ILE A 4 -3.41 -4.37 -19.20
CA ILE A 4 -4.43 -4.59 -18.17
C ILE A 4 -5.38 -3.39 -18.06
N PHE A 5 -4.88 -2.21 -18.41
CA PHE A 5 -5.58 -0.94 -18.34
C PHE A 5 -5.81 -0.39 -19.75
N ASP A 6 -6.93 0.31 -19.93
CA ASP A 6 -7.18 1.08 -21.14
C ASP A 6 -6.35 2.37 -21.08
N LYS A 7 -5.80 2.84 -22.21
CA LYS A 7 -5.01 4.09 -22.25
C LYS A 7 -5.76 5.32 -21.77
N LYS A 8 -7.09 5.29 -21.76
CA LYS A 8 -7.95 6.35 -21.20
C LYS A 8 -8.08 6.28 -19.67
N ASP A 9 -7.61 5.21 -19.04
CA ASP A 9 -7.75 5.04 -17.60
C ASP A 9 -6.94 6.09 -16.82
N LYS A 10 -7.59 6.65 -15.80
CA LYS A 10 -6.93 7.43 -14.73
C LYS A 10 -6.91 6.55 -13.48
N ILE A 11 -5.72 6.22 -12.99
CA ILE A 11 -5.53 5.16 -11.99
C ILE A 11 -5.21 5.76 -10.62
N LEU A 12 -6.00 5.46 -9.60
CA LEU A 12 -5.65 5.73 -8.21
C LEU A 12 -4.87 4.55 -7.65
N VAL A 13 -3.62 4.77 -7.24
CA VAL A 13 -2.77 3.74 -6.63
C VAL A 13 -2.73 3.96 -5.13
N VAL A 14 -3.24 3.00 -4.37
CA VAL A 14 -3.51 3.10 -2.93
C VAL A 14 -2.54 2.20 -2.17
N GLY A 15 -1.70 2.73 -1.28
CA GLY A 15 -1.01 1.92 -0.28
C GLY A 15 -2.01 1.45 0.78
N ILE A 16 -2.18 0.14 0.95
CA ILE A 16 -3.30 -0.43 1.70
C ILE A 16 -2.96 -0.91 3.11
N GLY A 17 -1.71 -1.23 3.40
CA GLY A 17 -1.25 -1.62 4.71
C GLY A 17 -0.85 -0.44 5.59
N GLY A 18 -0.06 -0.73 6.63
CA GLY A 18 0.54 0.29 7.48
C GLY A 18 1.35 1.30 6.67
N GLY A 19 1.54 2.51 7.20
CA GLY A 19 1.99 3.72 6.49
C GLY A 19 3.22 3.58 5.58
N GLY A 20 4.02 2.52 5.68
CA GLY A 20 5.12 2.22 4.76
C GLY A 20 4.71 1.87 3.32
N ASP A 21 3.48 1.39 3.08
CA ASP A 21 3.05 0.90 1.75
C ASP A 21 2.95 1.99 0.70
N VAL A 22 2.65 3.22 1.14
CA VAL A 22 2.59 4.40 0.26
C VAL A 22 3.89 4.64 -0.49
N VAL A 23 5.04 4.18 0.05
CA VAL A 23 6.35 4.27 -0.60
C VAL A 23 6.37 3.46 -1.90
N SER A 24 5.98 2.18 -1.85
CA SER A 24 5.93 1.33 -3.05
C SER A 24 4.73 1.64 -3.93
N ALA A 25 3.60 2.08 -3.35
CA ALA A 25 2.46 2.56 -4.11
C ALA A 25 2.85 3.74 -5.00
N ALA A 26 3.63 4.69 -4.47
CA ALA A 26 4.13 5.82 -5.25
C ALA A 26 5.11 5.40 -6.36
N MET A 27 6.01 4.45 -6.09
CA MET A 27 6.87 3.85 -7.12
C MET A 27 6.02 3.25 -8.26
N ILE A 28 5.02 2.43 -7.93
CA ILE A 28 4.12 1.80 -8.92
C ILE A 28 3.32 2.86 -9.69
N ALA A 29 2.84 3.91 -9.03
CA ALA A 29 2.16 5.03 -9.67
C ALA A 29 3.05 5.71 -10.72
N TYR A 30 4.35 5.87 -10.42
CA TYR A 30 5.34 6.39 -11.36
C TYR A 30 5.65 5.42 -12.50
N ALA A 31 5.71 4.12 -12.24
CA ALA A 31 5.85 3.09 -13.27
C ALA A 31 4.69 3.16 -14.29
N LEU A 32 3.46 3.31 -13.79
CA LEU A 32 2.27 3.47 -14.63
C LEU A 32 2.28 4.80 -15.40
N ARG A 33 2.79 5.90 -14.82
CA ARG A 33 2.97 7.17 -15.54
C ARG A 33 3.92 7.02 -16.73
N ARG A 34 5.07 6.36 -16.52
CA ARG A 34 6.02 6.08 -17.62
C ARG A 34 5.42 5.17 -18.69
N ALA A 35 4.47 4.31 -18.31
CA ALA A 35 3.68 3.51 -19.23
C ALA A 35 2.56 4.30 -19.95
N GLY A 36 2.40 5.60 -19.67
CA GLY A 36 1.49 6.52 -20.35
C GLY A 36 0.13 6.73 -19.69
N PHE A 37 -0.06 6.27 -18.45
CA PHE A 37 -1.32 6.47 -17.71
C PHE A 37 -1.26 7.72 -16.83
N LYS A 38 -2.42 8.34 -16.58
CA LYS A 38 -2.54 9.37 -15.53
C LYS A 38 -2.75 8.68 -14.19
N THR A 39 -1.96 9.02 -13.18
CA THR A 39 -2.09 8.37 -11.87
C THR A 39 -2.11 9.34 -10.70
N GLY A 40 -2.87 8.97 -9.66
CA GLY A 40 -2.85 9.57 -8.34
C GLY A 40 -2.33 8.60 -7.29
N ILE A 41 -1.84 9.13 -6.18
CA ILE A 41 -1.31 8.34 -5.05
C ILE A 41 -2.26 8.52 -3.87
N ALA A 42 -2.64 7.42 -3.24
CA ALA A 42 -3.42 7.41 -2.02
C ALA A 42 -2.78 6.48 -0.97
N ALA A 43 -3.16 6.68 0.28
CA ALA A 43 -2.80 5.79 1.37
C ALA A 43 -3.86 5.82 2.47
N VAL A 44 -3.89 4.77 3.28
CA VAL A 44 -4.45 4.85 4.63
C VAL A 44 -3.37 5.33 5.59
N ALA A 45 -3.74 6.21 6.52
CA ALA A 45 -2.80 6.77 7.47
C ALA A 45 -2.80 5.96 8.77
N TRP A 46 -2.02 4.89 8.82
CA TRP A 46 -1.80 4.11 10.05
C TRP A 46 -0.32 3.84 10.28
N GLU A 47 0.28 4.59 11.19
CA GLU A 47 1.71 4.53 11.43
C GLU A 47 2.10 3.44 12.44
N ARG A 48 3.36 3.00 12.35
CA ARG A 48 3.94 2.07 13.33
C ARG A 48 4.12 2.77 14.67
N PHE A 49 4.08 1.98 15.76
CA PHE A 49 4.24 2.48 17.14
C PHE A 49 5.49 3.36 17.36
N VAL A 50 6.59 3.07 16.64
CA VAL A 50 7.83 3.85 16.70
C VAL A 50 7.69 5.27 16.16
N TYR A 51 6.71 5.52 15.30
CA TYR A 51 6.41 6.84 14.70
C TYR A 51 5.18 7.48 15.35
N ASP A 52 4.17 6.67 15.66
CA ASP A 52 2.95 7.10 16.31
C ASP A 52 2.63 6.17 17.49
N PRO A 53 2.89 6.60 18.73
CA PRO A 53 2.65 5.76 19.91
C PRO A 53 1.17 5.62 20.24
N ILE A 54 0.28 6.41 19.63
CA ILE A 54 -1.16 6.31 19.87
C ILE A 54 -1.71 5.17 19.00
N PRO A 55 -2.38 4.15 19.57
CA PRO A 55 -2.96 3.07 18.77
C PRO A 55 -4.03 3.56 17.79
N GLY A 56 -4.15 2.88 16.65
CA GLY A 56 -5.19 3.15 15.65
C GLY A 56 -4.77 4.13 14.54
N PRO A 57 -5.53 4.14 13.43
CA PRO A 57 -5.25 5.01 12.29
C PRO A 57 -5.43 6.49 12.67
N ILE A 58 -4.68 7.35 11.99
CA ILE A 58 -4.79 8.80 12.08
C ILE A 58 -6.16 9.21 11.54
N LYS A 59 -6.94 9.92 12.36
CA LYS A 59 -8.26 10.41 11.95
C LYS A 59 -8.11 11.64 11.08
N LEU A 60 -9.07 11.89 10.18
CA LEU A 60 -9.06 13.11 9.39
C LEU A 60 -9.19 14.37 10.25
N GLU A 61 -9.83 14.28 11.42
CA GLU A 61 -9.92 15.34 12.43
C GLU A 61 -8.60 15.69 13.10
N GLU A 62 -7.63 14.77 13.08
CA GLU A 62 -6.30 14.98 13.64
C GLU A 62 -5.35 15.64 12.63
N LEU A 63 -5.73 15.72 11.35
CA LEU A 63 -4.93 16.39 10.33
C LEU A 63 -4.90 17.90 10.54
N VAL A 64 -3.69 18.46 10.47
CA VAL A 64 -3.40 19.89 10.57
C VAL A 64 -2.77 20.35 9.27
N LYS A 65 -3.33 21.43 8.70
CA LYS A 65 -3.01 21.94 7.36
C LYS A 65 -3.15 20.89 6.22
N PRO A 66 -4.28 20.16 6.12
CA PRO A 66 -4.57 19.46 4.88
C PRO A 66 -4.79 20.49 3.75
N VAL A 67 -4.48 20.12 2.51
CA VAL A 67 -4.78 20.94 1.32
C VAL A 67 -6.29 21.02 1.15
N GLU A 68 -6.95 19.87 1.23
CA GLU A 68 -8.41 19.76 1.25
C GLU A 68 -8.82 18.69 2.25
N LYS A 69 -10.01 18.87 2.84
CA LYS A 69 -10.58 17.91 3.76
C LYS A 69 -12.04 17.66 3.41
N HIS A 70 -12.34 16.41 3.13
CA HIS A 70 -13.69 15.92 2.82
C HIS A 70 -14.18 15.05 3.99
N ASN A 71 -15.36 14.45 3.82
CA ASN A 71 -15.93 13.61 4.86
C ASN A 71 -15.09 12.36 5.07
N TYR A 72 -14.72 11.63 4.01
CA TYR A 72 -14.08 10.31 4.13
C TYR A 72 -12.66 10.24 3.55
N TYR A 73 -12.13 11.37 3.10
CA TYR A 73 -10.75 11.50 2.67
C TYR A 73 -10.23 12.92 2.87
N ALA A 74 -8.92 13.10 2.76
CA ALA A 74 -8.28 14.41 2.69
C ALA A 74 -7.19 14.39 1.61
N ILE A 75 -6.87 15.57 1.06
CA ILE A 75 -5.71 15.77 0.22
C ILE A 75 -4.64 16.44 1.08
N ILE A 76 -3.45 15.86 1.11
CA ILE A 76 -2.33 16.33 1.91
C ILE A 76 -1.15 16.73 1.03
N ASN A 77 -0.26 17.53 1.59
CA ASN A 77 1.04 17.82 1.00
C ASN A 77 2.16 17.75 2.06
N SER A 78 3.36 18.22 1.73
CA SER A 78 4.52 18.25 2.63
C SER A 78 4.38 19.17 3.85
N GLU A 79 3.36 20.04 3.90
CA GLU A 79 3.09 20.92 5.04
C GLU A 79 2.06 20.33 6.02
N THR A 80 1.39 19.25 5.61
CA THR A 80 0.41 18.57 6.46
C THR A 80 1.11 17.78 7.55
N ARG A 81 0.48 17.72 8.72
CA ARG A 81 0.92 16.90 9.87
C ARG A 81 -0.29 16.36 10.61
N ALA A 82 -0.11 15.37 11.48
CA ALA A 82 -1.18 14.90 12.35
C ALA A 82 -0.92 15.32 13.80
N LYS A 83 -1.94 15.85 14.48
CA LYS A 83 -1.92 16.12 15.92
C LYS A 83 -2.44 14.88 16.66
N ARG A 84 -1.50 14.07 17.17
CA ARG A 84 -1.77 12.85 17.93
C ARG A 84 -1.54 13.14 19.42
N GLY A 85 -2.62 13.40 20.15
CA GLY A 85 -2.56 13.86 21.54
C GLY A 85 -1.84 15.21 21.64
N ASP A 86 -0.79 15.27 22.46
CA ASP A 86 0.03 16.48 22.65
C ASP A 86 1.18 16.59 21.64
N ARG A 87 1.28 15.66 20.68
CA ARG A 87 2.37 15.60 19.70
C ARG A 87 1.88 15.91 18.29
N TYR A 88 2.78 16.47 17.50
CA TYR A 88 2.65 16.50 16.06
C TYR A 88 3.53 15.41 15.47
N ILE A 89 2.98 14.62 14.55
CA ILE A 89 3.73 13.61 13.81
C ILE A 89 3.70 13.91 12.32
N GLU A 90 4.83 13.63 11.68
CA GLU A 90 4.95 13.52 10.23
C GLU A 90 4.85 12.03 9.88
N PHE A 91 3.76 11.67 9.20
CA PHE A 91 3.48 10.29 8.80
C PHE A 91 3.98 10.02 7.38
N GLN A 92 4.13 8.76 6.99
CA GLN A 92 4.90 8.40 5.80
C GLN A 92 4.36 9.03 4.51
N ALA A 93 3.04 9.17 4.37
CA ALA A 93 2.46 9.82 3.20
C ALA A 93 2.88 11.30 3.08
N VAL A 94 3.04 12.03 4.18
CA VAL A 94 3.62 13.40 4.16
C VAL A 94 5.07 13.35 3.66
N ASN A 95 5.86 12.38 4.12
CA ASN A 95 7.24 12.21 3.67
C ASN A 95 7.34 11.84 2.19
N VAL A 96 6.44 10.99 1.67
CA VAL A 96 6.35 10.69 0.24
C VAL A 96 5.96 11.94 -0.55
N SER A 97 4.97 12.70 -0.06
CA SER A 97 4.58 13.97 -0.68
C SER A 97 5.76 14.95 -0.76
N LYS A 98 6.55 15.07 0.32
CA LYS A 98 7.76 15.90 0.37
C LYS A 98 8.82 15.47 -0.63
N ALA A 99 9.09 14.16 -0.74
CA ALA A 99 10.07 13.63 -1.67
C ALA A 99 9.65 13.86 -3.14
N LEU A 100 8.37 13.69 -3.44
CA LEU A 100 7.85 13.75 -4.81
C LEU A 100 7.36 15.15 -5.22
N LYS A 101 7.13 16.04 -4.25
CA LYS A 101 6.47 17.35 -4.43
C LYS A 101 5.08 17.20 -5.06
N GLU A 102 4.32 16.23 -4.57
CA GLU A 102 2.98 15.91 -5.07
C GLU A 102 1.99 15.76 -3.93
N ASN A 103 0.73 16.09 -4.21
CA ASN A 103 -0.36 15.85 -3.27
C ASN A 103 -0.67 14.36 -3.16
N ILE A 104 -1.04 13.92 -1.96
CA ILE A 104 -1.44 12.53 -1.69
C ILE A 104 -2.84 12.51 -1.07
N VAL A 105 -3.66 11.56 -1.49
CA VAL A 105 -4.97 11.32 -0.90
C VAL A 105 -4.82 10.44 0.35
N ILE A 106 -5.35 10.90 1.47
CA ILE A 106 -5.48 10.10 2.69
C ILE A 106 -6.91 9.62 2.84
N LEU A 107 -7.09 8.31 2.86
CA LEU A 107 -8.38 7.67 3.06
C LEU A 107 -8.64 7.43 4.54
N ASP A 108 -9.86 7.70 4.98
CA ASP A 108 -10.25 7.53 6.38
C ASP A 108 -10.51 6.06 6.71
N LEU A 109 -9.56 5.45 7.40
CA LEU A 109 -9.69 4.09 7.90
C LEU A 109 -10.42 4.02 9.25
N TRP A 110 -10.52 5.14 9.99
CA TRP A 110 -11.17 5.21 11.31
C TRP A 110 -12.67 4.89 11.24
N ARG A 111 -13.31 5.24 10.11
CA ARG A 111 -14.75 5.02 9.87
C ARG A 111 -15.08 3.62 9.33
N GLY A 112 -14.14 2.69 9.42
CA GLY A 112 -14.34 1.30 9.01
C GLY A 112 -14.41 1.10 7.49
N VAL A 113 -14.68 -0.13 7.07
CA VAL A 113 -14.78 -0.50 5.64
C VAL A 113 -15.84 0.34 4.91
N LYS A 114 -17.01 0.56 5.52
CA LYS A 114 -18.06 1.42 4.94
C LYS A 114 -17.59 2.85 4.68
N GLY A 115 -16.87 3.44 5.63
CA GLY A 115 -16.28 4.76 5.47
C GLY A 115 -15.24 4.78 4.35
N LEU A 116 -14.38 3.77 4.31
CA LEU A 116 -13.35 3.63 3.29
C LEU A 116 -13.94 3.47 1.88
N VAL A 117 -15.00 2.67 1.71
CA VAL A 117 -15.72 2.53 0.43
C VAL A 117 -16.34 3.86 -0.01
N LYS A 118 -16.94 4.61 0.91
CA LYS A 118 -17.47 5.96 0.60
C LYS A 118 -16.35 6.91 0.18
N GLY A 119 -15.24 6.96 0.92
CA GLY A 119 -14.09 7.78 0.59
C GLY A 119 -13.49 7.45 -0.77
N LEU A 120 -13.30 6.16 -1.08
CA LEU A 120 -12.83 5.73 -2.39
C LEU A 120 -13.78 6.18 -3.51
N LYS A 121 -15.09 6.00 -3.34
CA LYS A 121 -16.09 6.44 -4.34
C LYS A 121 -16.11 7.96 -4.52
N GLU A 122 -16.02 8.72 -3.44
CA GLU A 122 -15.95 10.19 -3.48
C GLU A 122 -14.68 10.66 -4.19
N VAL A 123 -13.51 10.08 -3.88
CA VAL A 123 -12.25 10.40 -4.57
C VAL A 123 -12.34 10.06 -6.05
N ILE A 124 -12.85 8.88 -6.40
CA ILE A 124 -13.06 8.47 -7.81
C ILE A 124 -13.91 9.50 -8.54
N GLN A 125 -15.02 9.93 -7.95
CA GLN A 125 -15.95 10.89 -8.55
C GLN A 125 -15.34 12.30 -8.67
N ASN A 126 -14.77 12.82 -7.59
CA ASN A 126 -14.29 14.21 -7.52
C ASN A 126 -13.02 14.41 -8.36
N GLU A 127 -12.13 13.42 -8.37
CA GLU A 127 -10.86 13.48 -9.09
C GLU A 127 -10.92 12.80 -10.46
N GLY A 128 -12.03 12.16 -10.81
CA GLY A 128 -12.22 11.50 -12.12
C GLY A 128 -11.30 10.29 -12.34
N TYR A 129 -11.01 9.51 -11.30
CA TYR A 129 -10.33 8.21 -11.47
C TYR A 129 -11.28 7.18 -12.09
N THR A 130 -10.77 6.26 -12.89
CA THR A 130 -11.55 5.18 -13.52
C THR A 130 -11.15 3.80 -13.05
N ARG A 131 -9.97 3.68 -12.42
CA ARG A 131 -9.43 2.43 -11.88
C ARG A 131 -8.80 2.67 -10.52
N VAL A 132 -8.91 1.67 -9.65
CA VAL A 132 -8.23 1.65 -8.34
C VAL A 132 -7.37 0.41 -8.25
N VAL A 133 -6.14 0.62 -7.78
CA VAL A 133 -5.16 -0.43 -7.55
C VAL A 133 -4.67 -0.32 -6.11
N GLY A 134 -4.95 -1.33 -5.29
CA GLY A 134 -4.32 -1.47 -3.97
C GLY A 134 -2.90 -1.98 -4.09
N VAL A 135 -2.02 -1.55 -3.20
CA VAL A 135 -0.63 -1.99 -3.11
C VAL A 135 -0.33 -2.36 -1.68
N ASP A 136 0.01 -3.63 -1.48
CA ASP A 136 0.54 -4.19 -0.24
C ASP A 136 2.02 -4.54 -0.47
N VAL A 137 2.87 -4.24 0.52
CA VAL A 137 4.30 -4.52 0.48
C VAL A 137 4.64 -5.62 1.49
N GLY A 138 4.98 -6.79 0.96
CA GLY A 138 5.30 -7.97 1.76
C GLY A 138 4.26 -9.08 1.60
N GLY A 139 2.96 -8.76 1.58
CA GLY A 139 1.93 -9.75 1.29
C GLY A 139 1.01 -10.09 2.45
N ASP A 140 1.03 -9.32 3.54
CA ASP A 140 0.17 -9.48 4.72
C ASP A 140 -1.32 -9.55 4.35
N VAL A 141 -1.72 -8.84 3.29
CA VAL A 141 -3.10 -8.88 2.77
C VAL A 141 -3.55 -10.27 2.32
N LEU A 142 -2.62 -11.17 2.00
CA LEU A 142 -2.90 -12.53 1.54
C LEU A 142 -3.11 -13.54 2.67
N ALA A 143 -2.87 -13.13 3.92
CA ALA A 143 -2.97 -13.99 5.09
C ALA A 143 -4.39 -14.54 5.31
N GLU A 144 -4.46 -15.71 5.94
CA GLU A 144 -5.70 -16.36 6.38
C GLU A 144 -6.13 -15.92 7.78
N GLY A 145 -5.26 -15.23 8.52
CA GLY A 145 -5.49 -14.74 9.87
C GLY A 145 -5.20 -15.77 10.96
N SER A 146 -4.68 -16.95 10.61
CA SER A 146 -4.27 -18.00 11.55
C SER A 146 -2.76 -18.10 11.71
N GLU A 147 -1.99 -17.26 11.02
CA GLU A 147 -0.54 -17.24 11.04
C GLU A 147 -0.02 -16.63 12.35
N GLU A 148 0.81 -17.37 13.09
CA GLU A 148 1.33 -16.94 14.41
C GLU A 148 2.17 -15.65 14.34
N ASN A 149 2.80 -15.40 13.20
CA ASN A 149 3.72 -14.29 13.00
C ASN A 149 3.07 -13.06 12.37
N LEU A 150 1.75 -13.06 12.15
CA LEU A 150 1.01 -11.93 11.57
C LEU A 150 0.68 -10.90 12.68
N TRP A 151 1.22 -9.69 12.57
CA TRP A 151 1.14 -8.65 13.60
C TRP A 151 0.21 -7.50 13.23
N SER A 152 0.12 -7.11 11.95
CA SER A 152 -0.67 -5.92 11.57
C SER A 152 -1.65 -6.09 10.40
N PRO A 153 -2.49 -7.14 10.35
CA PRO A 153 -3.29 -7.43 9.16
C PRO A 153 -4.55 -6.56 9.02
N LEU A 154 -4.88 -5.74 10.02
CA LEU A 154 -6.19 -5.07 10.08
C LEU A 154 -6.35 -4.00 9.00
N ALA A 155 -5.33 -3.18 8.75
CA ALA A 155 -5.37 -2.15 7.70
C ALA A 155 -5.55 -2.81 6.33
N ASP A 156 -4.72 -3.81 6.03
CA ASP A 156 -4.74 -4.60 4.80
C ASP A 156 -6.09 -5.25 4.56
N SER A 157 -6.64 -5.90 5.60
CA SER A 157 -7.93 -6.58 5.54
C SER A 157 -9.09 -5.62 5.27
N MET A 158 -9.10 -4.47 5.94
CA MET A 158 -10.13 -3.45 5.75
C MET A 158 -10.06 -2.82 4.36
N CYS A 159 -8.84 -2.56 3.87
CA CYS A 159 -8.63 -2.05 2.53
C CYS A 159 -8.99 -3.07 1.46
N LEU A 160 -8.62 -4.34 1.62
CA LEU A 160 -9.02 -5.42 0.71
C LEU A 160 -10.55 -5.56 0.65
N ALA A 161 -11.22 -5.52 1.79
CA ALA A 161 -12.68 -5.50 1.85
C ALA A 161 -13.26 -4.31 1.08
N ALA A 162 -12.71 -3.11 1.26
CA ALA A 162 -13.17 -1.92 0.53
C ALA A 162 -12.93 -2.02 -0.99
N LEU A 163 -11.77 -2.55 -1.42
CA LEU A 163 -11.45 -2.76 -2.82
C LEU A 163 -12.44 -3.71 -3.51
N LYS A 164 -12.90 -4.76 -2.83
CA LYS A 164 -13.91 -5.70 -3.36
C LYS A 164 -15.24 -5.01 -3.72
N HIS A 165 -15.57 -3.88 -3.11
CA HIS A 165 -16.79 -3.11 -3.44
C HIS A 165 -16.61 -2.13 -4.62
N LEU A 166 -15.41 -2.08 -5.20
CA LEU A 166 -15.11 -1.30 -6.40
C LEU A 166 -15.06 -2.20 -7.65
N PRO A 167 -15.58 -1.75 -8.80
CA PRO A 167 -15.54 -2.54 -10.01
C PRO A 167 -14.12 -2.69 -10.54
N ASN A 168 -13.74 -3.92 -10.92
CA ASN A 168 -12.46 -4.24 -11.54
C ASN A 168 -11.24 -3.74 -10.75
N SER A 169 -11.32 -3.73 -9.42
CA SER A 169 -10.20 -3.37 -8.56
C SER A 169 -9.12 -4.44 -8.60
N LEU A 170 -7.88 -3.98 -8.63
CA LEU A 170 -6.71 -4.84 -8.58
C LEU A 170 -5.99 -4.65 -7.26
N LEU A 171 -5.32 -5.70 -6.85
CA LEU A 171 -4.36 -5.71 -5.76
C LEU A 171 -2.99 -6.02 -6.35
N ILE A 172 -1.99 -5.27 -5.93
CA ILE A 172 -0.59 -5.54 -6.19
C ILE A 172 0.06 -5.93 -4.88
N VAL A 173 0.65 -7.13 -4.86
CA VAL A 173 1.56 -7.54 -3.79
C VAL A 173 2.98 -7.33 -4.30
N HIS A 174 3.65 -6.32 -3.74
CA HIS A 174 5.04 -5.99 -4.06
C HIS A 174 5.98 -6.62 -3.04
N SER A 175 7.14 -7.08 -3.51
CA SER A 175 8.22 -7.57 -2.67
C SER A 175 7.78 -8.66 -1.67
N PRO A 176 7.35 -9.85 -2.13
CA PRO A 176 6.81 -10.90 -1.26
C PRO A 176 7.74 -11.29 -0.09
N GLY A 177 7.19 -11.29 1.13
CA GLY A 177 7.84 -11.63 2.40
C GLY A 177 8.78 -10.56 2.96
N SER A 178 8.74 -9.33 2.44
CA SER A 178 9.73 -8.29 2.81
C SER A 178 9.45 -7.52 4.10
N ASP A 179 8.23 -7.62 4.65
CA ASP A 179 7.86 -7.14 5.99
C ASP A 179 8.35 -8.06 7.13
N GLY A 180 8.80 -9.27 6.77
CA GLY A 180 9.21 -10.36 7.65
C GLY A 180 8.08 -11.00 8.45
N GLU A 181 6.82 -10.65 8.19
CA GLU A 181 5.64 -11.22 8.86
C GLU A 181 5.31 -12.61 8.32
N LEU A 182 5.36 -12.74 6.99
CA LEU A 182 5.11 -13.98 6.27
C LEU A 182 6.36 -14.48 5.54
N GLU A 183 6.55 -15.79 5.48
CA GLU A 183 7.61 -16.39 4.67
C GLU A 183 7.34 -16.13 3.18
N GLN A 184 8.39 -15.84 2.41
CA GLN A 184 8.25 -15.55 0.97
C GLN A 184 7.55 -16.70 0.22
N GLU A 185 7.89 -17.95 0.53
CA GLU A 185 7.26 -19.13 -0.09
C GLU A 185 5.77 -19.21 0.22
N TYR A 186 5.38 -18.86 1.45
CA TYR A 186 3.97 -18.79 1.83
C TYR A 186 3.22 -17.75 1.00
N VAL A 187 3.75 -16.53 0.88
CA VAL A 187 3.14 -15.46 0.08
C VAL A 187 3.00 -15.90 -1.39
N LEU A 188 4.04 -16.53 -1.97
CA LEU A 188 3.99 -17.06 -3.34
C LEU A 188 2.94 -18.19 -3.48
N LYS A 189 2.80 -19.06 -2.49
CA LYS A 189 1.74 -20.09 -2.45
C LYS A 189 0.35 -19.45 -2.41
N ARG A 190 0.16 -18.38 -1.64
CA ARG A 190 -1.12 -17.64 -1.60
C ARG A 190 -1.45 -17.00 -2.95
N ILE A 191 -0.46 -16.42 -3.63
CA ILE A 191 -0.61 -15.91 -5.01
C ILE A 191 -1.01 -17.05 -5.97
N SER A 192 -0.42 -18.24 -5.85
CA SER A 192 -0.79 -19.43 -6.64
C SER A 192 -2.25 -19.84 -6.39
N MET A 193 -2.73 -19.79 -5.16
CA MET A 193 -4.14 -20.06 -4.84
C MET A 193 -5.09 -19.06 -5.51
N THR A 194 -4.72 -17.78 -5.54
CA THR A 194 -5.44 -16.76 -6.31
C THR A 194 -5.41 -17.05 -7.82
N ALA A 195 -4.27 -17.52 -8.34
CA ALA A 195 -4.12 -17.91 -9.75
C ALA A 195 -5.03 -19.09 -10.12
N ALA A 196 -5.10 -20.12 -9.27
CA ALA A 196 -5.99 -21.28 -9.46
C ALA A 196 -7.47 -20.88 -9.60
N ARG A 197 -7.87 -19.74 -9.02
CA ARG A 197 -9.20 -19.15 -9.13
C ARG A 197 -9.34 -18.12 -10.26
N LYS A 198 -8.42 -18.11 -11.24
CA LYS A 198 -8.37 -17.14 -12.35
C LYS A 198 -8.30 -15.68 -11.90
N GLY A 199 -7.72 -15.46 -10.71
CA GLY A 199 -7.48 -14.14 -10.12
C GLY A 199 -6.12 -13.56 -10.47
N TYR A 200 -5.19 -14.35 -11.03
CA TYR A 200 -3.89 -13.86 -11.45
C TYR A 200 -3.97 -13.06 -12.74
N VAL A 201 -3.41 -11.85 -12.74
CA VAL A 201 -3.43 -10.94 -13.89
C VAL A 201 -2.06 -10.83 -14.54
N GLY A 202 -0.99 -10.83 -13.74
CA GLY A 202 0.38 -10.83 -14.24
C GLY A 202 1.39 -10.38 -13.19
N ALA A 203 2.61 -10.10 -13.64
CA ALA A 203 3.66 -9.55 -12.80
C ALA A 203 4.37 -8.37 -13.48
N TYR A 204 5.01 -7.54 -12.66
CA TYR A 204 5.89 -6.46 -13.07
C TYR A 204 7.20 -6.57 -12.31
N GLY A 205 8.33 -6.51 -13.02
CA GLY A 205 9.64 -6.39 -12.41
C GLY A 205 10.07 -4.92 -12.32
N MET A 206 10.65 -4.54 -11.19
CA MET A 206 11.23 -3.20 -11.02
C MET A 206 12.25 -2.90 -12.12
N THR A 207 12.27 -1.65 -12.54
CA THR A 207 13.23 -1.08 -13.49
C THR A 207 14.21 -0.15 -12.78
N ARG A 208 15.25 0.29 -13.49
CA ARG A 208 16.19 1.30 -12.97
C ARG A 208 15.48 2.60 -12.60
N GLU A 209 14.44 2.99 -13.34
CA GLU A 209 13.66 4.19 -13.04
C GLU A 209 12.77 4.00 -11.80
N ASP A 210 12.32 2.79 -11.50
CA ASP A 210 11.62 2.48 -10.24
C ASP A 210 12.56 2.59 -9.04
N ALA A 211 13.76 2.03 -9.18
CA ALA A 211 14.77 2.09 -8.13
C ALA A 211 15.13 3.56 -7.79
N LYS A 212 15.31 4.42 -8.79
CA LYS A 212 15.55 5.87 -8.57
C LYS A 212 14.41 6.56 -7.83
N VAL A 213 13.16 6.21 -8.15
CA VAL A 213 11.99 6.76 -7.44
C VAL A 213 11.98 6.31 -5.99
N LEU A 214 12.23 5.01 -5.73
CA LEU A 214 12.32 4.50 -4.37
C LEU A 214 13.48 5.13 -3.58
N GLU A 215 14.67 5.27 -4.17
CA GLU A 215 15.82 5.94 -3.55
C GLU A 215 15.43 7.33 -3.06
N LYS A 216 14.84 8.13 -3.96
CA LYS A 216 14.39 9.50 -3.65
C LYS A 216 13.35 9.51 -2.53
N ILE A 217 12.40 8.59 -2.53
CA ILE A 217 11.35 8.54 -1.49
C ILE A 217 11.95 8.12 -0.14
N LEU A 218 12.83 7.12 -0.12
CA LEU A 218 13.40 6.54 1.11
C LEU A 218 14.42 7.46 1.81
N GLU A 219 14.87 8.54 1.16
CA GLU A 219 15.59 9.64 1.82
C GLU A 219 14.71 10.34 2.89
N TYR A 220 13.39 10.41 2.65
CA TYR A 220 12.43 11.10 3.52
C TYR A 220 11.54 10.12 4.28
N ALA A 221 10.92 9.17 3.59
CA ALA A 221 10.00 8.20 4.16
C ALA A 221 10.73 6.97 4.70
N LYS A 222 10.13 6.32 5.70
CA LYS A 222 10.67 5.12 6.34
C LYS A 222 9.79 3.92 6.02
N SER A 223 10.34 2.99 5.24
CA SER A 223 9.71 1.71 4.95
C SER A 223 10.78 0.63 4.81
N GLU A 224 10.94 -0.19 5.85
CA GLU A 224 11.91 -1.31 5.85
C GLU A 224 11.54 -2.34 4.77
N ALA A 225 10.25 -2.63 4.57
CA ALA A 225 9.77 -3.57 3.57
C ALA A 225 10.06 -3.10 2.13
N SER A 226 9.74 -1.84 1.81
CA SER A 226 10.04 -1.26 0.49
C SER A 226 11.55 -1.16 0.23
N MET A 227 12.36 -0.96 1.28
CA MET A 227 13.83 -0.98 1.17
C MET A 227 14.37 -2.34 0.71
N MET A 228 13.72 -3.46 1.05
CA MET A 228 14.17 -4.79 0.63
C MET A 228 14.14 -4.95 -0.89
N GLY A 229 13.10 -4.44 -1.56
CA GLY A 229 13.01 -4.41 -3.03
C GLY A 229 14.14 -3.59 -3.65
N LEU A 230 14.47 -2.44 -3.07
CA LEU A 230 15.59 -1.61 -3.52
C LEU A 230 16.95 -2.29 -3.32
N LEU A 231 17.18 -2.94 -2.17
CA LEU A 231 18.40 -3.69 -1.88
C LEU A 231 18.58 -4.86 -2.87
N ALA A 232 17.53 -5.64 -3.09
CA ALA A 232 17.52 -6.72 -4.07
C ALA A 232 17.84 -6.21 -5.48
N PHE A 233 17.22 -5.10 -5.89
CA PHE A 233 17.48 -4.48 -7.19
C PHE A 233 18.94 -4.03 -7.35
N LYS A 234 19.57 -3.58 -6.26
CA LYS A 234 21.01 -3.22 -6.23
C LYS A 234 21.95 -4.43 -6.14
N GLY A 235 21.42 -5.65 -6.17
CA GLY A 235 22.19 -6.88 -6.18
C GLY A 235 22.55 -7.42 -4.79
N PHE A 236 21.97 -6.88 -3.71
CA PHE A 236 22.14 -7.49 -2.39
C PHE A 236 21.36 -8.81 -2.33
N TYR A 237 22.05 -9.87 -1.90
CA TYR A 237 21.49 -11.17 -1.60
C TYR A 237 21.92 -11.61 -0.21
N GLY A 238 20.98 -12.03 0.63
CA GLY A 238 21.27 -12.52 1.99
C GLY A 238 20.31 -11.98 3.03
N TYR A 239 20.57 -12.32 4.30
CA TYR A 239 19.66 -11.92 5.39
C TYR A 239 19.83 -10.45 5.78
N LYS A 240 18.71 -9.74 5.91
CA LYS A 240 18.63 -8.44 6.58
C LYS A 240 17.73 -8.48 7.79
N ALA A 241 18.24 -7.94 8.89
CA ALA A 241 17.46 -7.70 10.09
C ALA A 241 16.56 -6.48 9.87
N ILE A 242 15.30 -6.59 10.29
CA ILE A 242 14.31 -5.51 10.24
C ILE A 242 13.57 -5.43 11.58
N ARG A 243 12.77 -4.37 11.77
CA ARG A 243 11.97 -4.15 12.99
C ARG A 243 12.82 -4.24 14.26
N LEU A 244 13.90 -3.45 14.29
CA LEU A 244 14.86 -3.43 15.40
C LEU A 244 15.52 -4.80 15.67
N GLY A 245 15.62 -5.65 14.64
CA GLY A 245 16.26 -6.97 14.73
C GLY A 245 15.34 -8.11 15.20
N THR A 246 14.06 -7.84 15.45
CA THR A 246 13.09 -8.87 15.84
C THR A 246 12.75 -9.83 14.70
N ARG A 247 13.01 -9.44 13.45
CA ARG A 247 12.76 -10.26 12.26
C ARG A 247 13.94 -10.23 11.30
N LYS A 248 14.02 -11.26 10.45
CA LYS A 248 15.02 -11.38 9.39
C LYS A 248 14.34 -11.74 8.08
N VAL A 249 14.74 -11.06 7.01
CA VAL A 249 14.27 -11.30 5.64
C VAL A 249 15.44 -11.78 4.81
N LEU A 250 15.26 -12.88 4.08
CA LEU A 250 16.21 -13.30 3.04
C LEU A 250 15.97 -12.46 1.79
N VAL A 251 16.75 -11.40 1.63
CA VAL A 251 16.68 -10.53 0.46
C VAL A 251 17.19 -11.27 -0.76
N ASN A 252 16.38 -11.30 -1.81
CA ASN A 252 16.69 -11.96 -3.07
C ASN A 252 15.94 -11.27 -4.24
N PRO A 253 16.21 -11.63 -5.52
CA PRO A 253 15.59 -10.97 -6.67
C PRO A 253 14.06 -11.01 -6.74
N ILE A 254 13.38 -11.93 -6.06
CA ILE A 254 11.90 -11.96 -6.02
C ILE A 254 11.33 -10.70 -5.37
N HIS A 255 12.09 -10.04 -4.48
CA HIS A 255 11.68 -8.77 -3.89
C HIS A 255 11.54 -7.63 -4.91
N THR A 256 12.09 -7.78 -6.12
CA THR A 256 11.92 -6.81 -7.20
C THR A 256 10.61 -6.97 -7.97
N ILE A 257 9.78 -7.97 -7.61
CA ILE A 257 8.57 -8.33 -8.35
C ILE A 257 7.32 -7.79 -7.65
N SER A 258 6.40 -7.28 -8.46
CA SER A 258 5.04 -6.88 -8.10
C SER A 258 4.06 -7.81 -8.80
N PHE A 259 3.32 -8.60 -8.04
CA PHE A 259 2.28 -9.51 -8.57
C PHE A 259 0.93 -8.79 -8.59
N MET A 260 0.30 -8.74 -9.76
CA MET A 260 -1.03 -8.17 -9.98
C MET A 260 -2.08 -9.27 -9.94
N ILE A 261 -3.04 -9.12 -9.04
CA ILE A 261 -4.13 -10.07 -8.80
C ILE A 261 -5.45 -9.33 -8.62
N LYS A 262 -6.57 -10.01 -8.85
CA LYS A 262 -7.90 -9.43 -8.68
C LYS A 262 -8.27 -9.36 -7.19
N ALA A 263 -8.67 -8.19 -6.70
CA ALA A 263 -8.92 -7.98 -5.28
C ALA A 263 -10.14 -8.76 -4.77
N ASP A 264 -11.18 -8.92 -5.59
CA ASP A 264 -12.38 -9.72 -5.26
C ASP A 264 -12.03 -11.19 -4.98
N ILE A 265 -11.18 -11.80 -5.80
CA ILE A 265 -10.74 -13.19 -5.60
C ILE A 265 -9.94 -13.35 -4.31
N VAL A 266 -9.06 -12.39 -4.01
CA VAL A 266 -8.26 -12.39 -2.77
C VAL A 266 -9.15 -12.19 -1.55
N TYR A 267 -10.15 -11.31 -1.62
CA TYR A 267 -11.14 -11.14 -0.56
C TYR A 267 -11.81 -12.47 -0.17
N TYR A 268 -12.24 -13.28 -1.14
CA TYR A 268 -12.83 -14.60 -0.87
C TYR A 268 -11.83 -15.64 -0.35
N LEU A 269 -10.52 -15.37 -0.42
CA LEU A 269 -9.45 -16.19 0.17
C LEU A 269 -9.02 -15.69 1.56
N SER A 270 -9.39 -14.45 1.93
CA SER A 270 -8.99 -13.81 3.18
C SER A 270 -10.14 -13.82 4.18
N ARG A 271 -10.04 -14.66 5.21
CA ARG A 271 -11.01 -14.67 6.31
C ARG A 271 -11.01 -13.34 7.10
N PRO A 272 -9.86 -12.71 7.40
CA PRO A 272 -9.82 -11.42 8.09
C PRO A 272 -10.57 -10.32 7.34
N ALA A 273 -10.38 -10.21 6.02
CA ALA A 273 -11.09 -9.22 5.19
C ALA A 273 -12.62 -9.44 5.23
N GLN A 274 -13.08 -10.69 5.19
CA GLN A 274 -14.50 -11.01 5.30
C GLN A 274 -15.09 -10.67 6.67
N LEU A 275 -14.31 -10.81 7.76
CA LEU A 275 -14.78 -10.53 9.11
C LEU A 275 -14.95 -9.03 9.41
N VAL A 276 -14.15 -8.19 8.75
CA VAL A 276 -14.20 -6.73 8.94
C VAL A 276 -15.19 -6.02 7.99
N ASP A 277 -15.70 -6.72 6.98
CA ASP A 277 -16.64 -6.20 5.97
C ASP A 277 -18.09 -6.19 6.48
N ASN A 278 -18.37 -5.36 7.50
CA ASN A 278 -19.69 -5.25 8.15
C ASN A 278 -20.48 -4.00 7.79
#